data_AF-A0A9D6J9G3-F1
#
_entry.id   AF-A0A9D6J9G3-F1
#
_cell.length_a   1.000
_cell.length_b   1.000
_cell.length_c   1.000
_cell.angle_alpha   90.00
_cell.angle_beta   90.00
_cell.angle_gamma   90.00
#
_symmetry.space_group_name_H-M   'P 1'
#
loop_
_entity.id
_entity.type
_entity.pdbx_description
1 polymer ?
#
loop_
_entity_poly.entity_id
_entity_poly.type
_entity_poly.pdbx_seq_one_letter_code
_entity_poly.pdbx_strand_id
1 'polypeptide(L)'
;VVLGQNLGEFHSGFRAYSRRVLETIPYHRNSDDFVFDQQLLVQAVHCGFRLGDVPVPVRYMPEASSINFRRSVTYGVQTLMTLLRWVIHRMGLRRDPLFVPKA
;
A
#
# COMPACT_ATOMS: atom_id res chain seq x y z
N VAL A 1 -13.93 -1.92 -3.96
CA VAL A 1 -14.18 -2.44 -5.34
C VAL A 1 -13.02 -3.31 -5.85
N VAL A 2 -11.75 -2.88 -5.90
CA VAL A 2 -10.63 -3.77 -6.29
C VAL A 2 -10.09 -4.59 -5.09
N LEU A 3 -9.77 -3.94 -3.97
CA LEU A 3 -9.21 -4.60 -2.78
C LEU A 3 -10.25 -5.24 -1.85
N GLY A 4 -11.55 -4.97 -2.09
CA GLY A 4 -12.61 -5.43 -1.19
C GLY A 4 -12.56 -4.83 0.23
N GLN A 5 -11.84 -3.73 0.44
CA GLN A 5 -11.68 -3.06 1.75
C GLN A 5 -12.57 -1.82 1.86
N ASN A 6 -12.93 -1.47 3.10
CA ASN A 6 -13.75 -0.29 3.44
C ASN A 6 -13.01 0.58 4.49
N LEU A 7 -11.88 1.17 4.09
CA LEU A 7 -11.17 2.15 4.91
C LEU A 7 -11.67 3.56 4.55
N GLY A 8 -11.78 4.44 5.53
CA GLY A 8 -12.11 5.85 5.34
C GLY A 8 -10.99 6.68 4.70
N GLU A 9 -9.73 6.28 4.89
CA GLU A 9 -8.56 6.90 4.26
C GLU A 9 -7.48 5.84 3.95
N PHE A 10 -6.94 5.86 2.74
CA PHE A 10 -5.89 4.94 2.27
C PHE A 10 -4.48 5.54 2.29
N HIS A 11 -4.34 6.86 2.43
CA HIS A 11 -3.12 7.62 2.23
C HIS A 11 -2.49 8.16 3.52
N SER A 12 -3.05 7.82 4.67
CA SER A 12 -2.44 8.14 5.96
C SER A 12 -1.05 7.52 6.06
N GLY A 13 -0.05 8.32 6.43
CA GLY A 13 1.29 7.83 6.81
C GLY A 13 1.34 7.29 8.24
N PHE A 14 0.30 7.53 9.05
CA PHE A 14 0.27 7.07 10.44
C PHE A 14 -0.38 5.69 10.52
N ARG A 15 0.43 4.66 10.78
CA ARG A 15 0.04 3.25 10.71
C ARG A 15 0.68 2.43 11.82
N ALA A 16 -0.04 1.41 12.27
CA ALA A 16 0.47 0.40 13.19
C ALA A 16 0.41 -0.97 12.51
N TYR A 17 1.45 -1.78 12.72
CA TYR A 17 1.56 -3.13 12.14
C TYR A 17 1.79 -4.17 13.22
N SER A 18 1.16 -5.32 13.08
CA SER A 18 1.58 -6.50 13.84
C SER A 18 2.91 -7.02 13.30
N ARG A 19 3.70 -7.65 14.18
CA ARG A 19 4.95 -8.35 13.80
C ARG A 19 4.74 -9.30 12.61
N ARG A 20 3.66 -10.08 12.66
CA ARG A 20 3.30 -11.06 11.60
C ARG A 20 3.18 -10.42 10.22
N VAL A 21 2.61 -9.22 10.12
CA VAL A 21 2.49 -8.48 8.85
C VAL A 21 3.87 -8.17 8.28
N LEU A 22 4.78 -7.64 9.12
CA LEU A 22 6.14 -7.28 8.70
C LEU A 22 6.98 -8.52 8.33
N GLU A 23 6.79 -9.62 9.05
CA GLU A 23 7.48 -10.89 8.77
C GLU A 23 6.94 -11.61 7.54
N THR A 24 5.69 -11.37 7.14
CA THR A 24 5.07 -12.05 5.97
C THR A 24 5.23 -11.22 4.69
N ILE A 25 5.05 -9.91 4.76
CA ILE A 25 5.06 -9.03 3.57
C ILE A 25 6.51 -8.77 3.11
N PRO A 26 6.83 -8.94 1.82
CA PRO A 26 8.16 -8.67 1.27
C PRO A 26 8.43 -7.15 1.09
N TYR A 27 8.17 -6.34 2.12
CA TYR A 27 8.17 -4.87 2.01
C TYR A 27 9.54 -4.27 1.63
N HIS A 28 10.64 -4.99 1.81
CA HIS A 28 11.96 -4.57 1.31
C HIS A 28 12.06 -4.53 -0.23
N ARG A 29 11.08 -5.08 -0.94
CA ARG A 29 10.96 -4.98 -2.41
C ARG A 29 10.10 -3.80 -2.86
N ASN A 30 9.49 -3.10 -1.92
CA ASN A 30 8.66 -1.95 -2.23
C ASN A 30 9.53 -0.77 -2.67
N SER A 31 8.90 0.23 -3.28
CA SER A 31 9.54 1.47 -3.68
C SER A 31 10.02 2.25 -2.46
N ASP A 32 11.18 2.89 -2.53
CA ASP A 32 11.63 3.88 -1.54
C ASP A 32 10.97 5.27 -1.73
N ASP A 33 9.81 5.31 -2.40
CA ASP A 33 9.08 6.54 -2.74
C ASP A 33 7.61 6.41 -2.30
N PHE A 34 6.80 7.46 -2.48
CA PHE A 34 5.44 7.58 -1.95
C PHE A 34 4.49 6.39 -2.17
N VAL A 35 4.69 5.57 -3.22
CA VAL A 35 3.85 4.39 -3.47
C VAL A 35 4.09 3.23 -2.50
N PHE A 36 5.11 3.30 -1.65
CA PHE A 36 5.44 2.26 -0.66
C PHE A 36 4.21 1.78 0.12
N ASP A 37 3.45 2.72 0.69
CA ASP A 37 2.30 2.40 1.54
C ASP A 37 1.18 1.70 0.77
N GLN A 38 0.99 2.08 -0.50
CA GLN A 38 0.01 1.45 -1.37
C GLN A 38 0.44 0.02 -1.71
N GLN A 39 1.72 -0.21 -2.00
CA GLN A 39 2.25 -1.56 -2.21
C GLN A 39 2.05 -2.44 -0.98
N LEU A 40 2.36 -1.91 0.20
CA LEU A 40 2.19 -2.59 1.47
C LEU A 40 0.73 -2.95 1.75
N LEU A 41 -0.20 -2.01 1.53
CA LEU A 41 -1.64 -2.24 1.69
C LEU A 41 -2.16 -3.35 0.76
N VAL A 42 -1.78 -3.30 -0.52
CA VAL A 42 -2.19 -4.32 -1.50
C VAL A 42 -1.60 -5.69 -1.14
N GLN A 43 -0.35 -5.73 -0.68
CA GLN A 43 0.28 -6.95 -0.17
C GLN A 43 -0.43 -7.49 1.09
N ALA A 44 -0.86 -6.61 1.99
CA ALA A 44 -1.59 -7.01 3.19
C ALA A 44 -2.92 -7.66 2.84
N VAL A 45 -3.66 -7.07 1.89
CA VAL A 45 -4.90 -7.64 1.34
C VAL A 45 -4.61 -8.97 0.64
N HIS A 46 -3.54 -9.05 -0.16
CA HIS A 46 -3.15 -10.28 -0.84
C HIS A 46 -2.88 -11.43 0.14
N CYS A 47 -2.20 -11.14 1.26
CA CYS A 47 -1.89 -12.13 2.30
C CYS A 47 -3.07 -12.41 3.25
N GLY A 48 -4.24 -11.82 3.02
CA GLY A 48 -5.43 -12.03 3.84
C GLY A 48 -5.39 -11.37 5.22
N PHE A 49 -4.54 -10.35 5.42
CA PHE A 49 -4.54 -9.60 6.66
C PHE A 49 -5.76 -8.68 6.76
N ARG A 50 -6.22 -8.46 7.99
CA ARG A 50 -7.32 -7.52 8.27
C ARG A 50 -6.78 -6.11 8.32
N LEU A 51 -7.50 -5.19 7.69
CA LEU A 51 -7.23 -3.76 7.73
C LEU A 51 -8.34 -3.06 8.51
N GLY A 52 -7.96 -2.02 9.24
CA GLY A 52 -8.88 -1.15 9.95
C GLY A 52 -8.25 0.21 10.12
N ASP A 53 -9.10 1.22 10.25
CA ASP A 53 -8.75 2.59 10.50
C ASP A 53 -9.43 3.09 11.78
N VAL A 54 -8.83 4.11 12.38
CA VAL A 54 -9.36 4.79 13.56
C VAL A 54 -9.37 6.28 13.22
N PRO A 55 -10.42 7.04 13.58
CA PRO A 55 -10.44 8.47 13.37
C PRO A 55 -9.27 9.14 14.08
N VAL A 56 -8.47 9.90 13.33
CA VAL A 56 -7.38 10.71 13.87
C VAL A 56 -7.56 12.15 13.39
N PRO A 57 -7.49 13.16 14.27
CA PRO A 57 -7.61 14.55 13.86
C PRO A 57 -6.42 14.94 12.97
N VAL A 58 -6.73 15.49 11.80
CA VAL A 58 -5.73 16.02 10.86
C VAL A 58 -5.11 17.29 11.44
N ARG A 59 -3.79 17.37 11.45
CA ARG A 59 -3.03 18.57 11.83
C ARG A 59 -2.19 19.02 10.65
N TYR A 60 -2.53 20.18 10.09
CA TYR A 60 -1.67 20.84 9.12
C TYR A 60 -0.64 21.66 9.88
N MET A 61 0.63 21.33 9.68
CA MET A 61 1.75 22.08 10.22
C MET A 61 2.55 22.66 9.04
N PRO A 62 3.14 23.86 9.15
CA PRO A 62 3.99 24.42 8.09
C PRO A 62 5.14 23.49 7.68
N GLU A 63 5.60 22.64 8.60
CA GLU A 63 6.67 21.66 8.41
C GLU A 63 6.15 20.36 7.74
N ALA A 64 4.85 20.22 7.53
CA ALA A 64 4.27 19.04 6.91
C ALA A 64 4.72 18.92 5.45
N SER A 65 5.26 17.75 5.11
CA SER A 65 5.70 17.46 3.76
C SER A 65 4.51 17.47 2.79
N SER A 66 4.60 18.29 1.75
CA SER A 66 3.61 18.35 0.67
C SER A 66 4.18 17.74 -0.61
N ILE A 67 3.39 16.89 -1.26
CA ILE A 67 3.74 16.31 -2.56
C ILE A 67 3.38 17.31 -3.67
N ASN A 68 4.34 17.58 -4.57
CA ASN A 68 4.07 18.45 -5.72
C ASN A 68 3.25 17.71 -6.80
N PHE A 69 2.58 18.46 -7.68
CA PHE A 69 1.67 17.90 -8.69
C PHE A 69 2.29 16.78 -9.53
N ARG A 70 3.52 16.96 -10.03
CA ARG A 70 4.21 15.96 -10.84
C ARG A 70 4.39 14.64 -10.06
N ARG A 71 4.86 14.74 -8.82
CA ARG A 71 5.01 13.56 -7.94
C ARG A 71 3.66 12.93 -7.60
N SER A 72 2.61 13.73 -7.41
CA SER A 72 1.24 13.22 -7.20
C SER A 72 0.73 12.40 -8.37
N VAL A 73 0.98 12.85 -9.62
CA VAL A 73 0.62 12.08 -10.82
C VAL A 73 1.41 10.78 -10.89
N THR A 74 2.73 10.81 -10.65
CA THR A 74 3.55 9.60 -10.59
C THR A 74 3.04 8.61 -9.55
N TYR A 75 2.75 9.09 -8.34
CA TYR A 75 2.19 8.29 -7.26
C TYR A 75 0.84 7.64 -7.64
N GLY A 76 -0.07 8.40 -8.25
CA GLY A 76 -1.35 7.88 -8.73
C GLY A 76 -1.18 6.76 -9.76
N VAL A 77 -0.31 6.97 -10.76
CA VAL A 77 -0.02 5.95 -11.79
C VAL A 77 0.63 4.71 -11.17
N GLN A 78 1.61 4.87 -10.29
CA GLN A 78 2.26 3.73 -9.61
C GLN A 78 1.29 2.95 -8.73
N THR A 79 0.31 3.62 -8.13
CA THR A 79 -0.77 2.98 -7.36
C THR A 79 -1.63 2.10 -8.26
N LEU A 80 -2.08 2.62 -9.40
CA LEU A 80 -2.85 1.86 -10.39
C LEU A 80 -2.06 0.68 -10.95
N MET A 81 -0.77 0.89 -11.26
CA MET A 81 0.12 -0.18 -11.71
C MET A 81 0.30 -1.28 -10.66
N THR A 82 0.38 -0.93 -9.38
CA THR A 82 0.45 -1.90 -8.29
C THR A 82 -0.82 -2.76 -8.22
N LEU A 83 -2.00 -2.15 -8.35
CA LEU A 83 -3.28 -2.87 -8.41
C LEU A 83 -3.36 -3.80 -9.62
N LEU A 84 -2.94 -3.33 -10.81
CA LEU A 84 -2.91 -4.15 -12.02
C LEU A 84 -1.97 -5.36 -11.87
N ARG A 85 -0.75 -5.13 -11.37
CA ARG A 85 0.21 -6.21 -11.09
C ARG A 85 -0.37 -7.24 -10.12
N TRP A 86 -1.08 -6.78 -9.08
CA TRP A 86 -1.74 -7.65 -8.12
C TRP A 86 -2.86 -8.48 -8.76
N VAL A 87 -3.71 -7.87 -9.59
CA VAL A 87 -4.79 -8.59 -10.29
C VAL A 87 -4.22 -9.67 -11.21
N ILE A 88 -3.23 -9.33 -12.04
CA ILE A 88 -2.55 -10.29 -12.93
C ILE A 88 -1.93 -11.43 -12.11
N HIS A 89 -1.30 -11.11 -10.98
CA HIS A 89 -0.72 -12.11 -10.09
C HIS A 89 -1.77 -13.04 -9.47
N ARG A 90 -2.85 -12.47 -8.95
CA ARG A 90 -3.96 -13.19 -8.33
C ARG A 90 -4.69 -14.08 -9.33
N MET A 91 -4.78 -13.68 -10.60
CA MET A 91 -5.35 -14.49 -11.69
C MET A 91 -4.42 -15.64 -12.13
N GLY A 92 -3.20 -15.73 -11.61
CA GLY A 92 -2.23 -16.76 -12.00
C GLY A 92 -1.54 -16.51 -13.34
N LEU A 93 -1.79 -15.37 -13.99
CA LEU A 93 -1.25 -15.05 -15.33
C LEU A 93 0.24 -14.71 -15.29
N ARG A 94 0.73 -14.14 -14.19
CA ARG A 94 2.16 -13.83 -13.99
C ARG A 94 2.54 -13.87 -12.53
N ARG A 95 3.65 -14.54 -12.20
CA ARG A 95 4.22 -14.47 -10.85
C ARG A 95 4.94 -13.13 -10.67
N ASP A 96 4.51 -12.33 -9.71
CA ASP A 96 5.11 -11.03 -9.42
C ASP A 96 5.83 -11.07 -8.06
N PRO A 97 7.15 -10.77 -7.99
CA PRO A 97 7.91 -10.82 -6.74
C PRO A 97 7.38 -9.92 -5.63
N LEU A 98 6.59 -8.87 -5.94
CA LEU A 98 5.95 -8.03 -4.92
C LEU A 98 4.89 -8.78 -4.12
N PHE A 99 4.29 -9.82 -4.68
CA PHE A 99 3.17 -10.53 -4.05
C PHE A 99 3.54 -11.95 -3.60
N VAL A 100 4.81 -12.32 -3.66
CA VAL A 100 5.30 -13.58 -3.07
C VAL A 100 5.67 -13.31 -1.60
N PRO A 101 4.96 -13.90 -0.62
CA PRO A 101 5.28 -13.72 0.80
C PRO A 101 6.71 -14.14 1.12
N LYS A 102 7.27 -13.56 2.19
CA LYS A 102 8.50 -14.06 2.81
C LYS A 102 8.26 -15.52 3.26
N ALA A 103 9.28 -16.36 3.07
CA ALA A 103 9.25 -17.77 3.47
C ALA A 103 9.36 -17.91 5.00
#